data_AF-A0A365P1P3-F1
#
_entry.id   AF-A0A365P1P3-F1
#
_cell.length_a   1.000
_cell.length_b   1.000
_cell.length_c   1.000
_cell.angle_alpha   90.00
_cell.angle_beta   90.00
_cell.angle_gamma   90.00
#
_symmetry.space_group_name_H-M   'P 1'
#
loop_
_entity.id
_entity.type
_entity.pdbx_description
1 polymer ?
#
loop_
_entity_poly.entity_id
_entity_poly.type
_entity_poly.pdbx_seq_one_letter_code
_entity_poly.pdbx_strand_id
1 'polypeptide(L)' 'MSVIYILIVISIVVAIVFLVAFIKAVKGGQYDDDYTPSVRMLFDDELVKNKSNKLIQTEKQKSI' A
#
# COMPACT_ATOMS: atom_id res chain seq x y z
N MET A 1 13.24 29.06 41.44
CA MET A 1 13.83 28.89 40.09
C MET A 1 14.10 27.43 39.70
N SER A 2 13.60 26.41 40.43
CA SER A 2 13.78 25.00 40.01
C SER A 2 12.60 24.43 39.23
N VAL A 3 11.41 25.04 39.34
CA VAL A 3 10.17 24.59 38.69
C VAL A 3 10.33 24.50 37.17
N ILE A 4 11.16 25.38 36.58
CA ILE A 4 11.44 25.39 35.15
C ILE A 4 12.07 24.07 34.66
N TYR A 5 12.93 23.44 35.46
CA TYR A 5 13.55 22.16 35.09
C TYR A 5 12.52 21.03 35.04
N ILE A 6 11.55 21.02 35.95
CA ILE A 6 10.47 20.03 35.97
C ILE A 6 9.55 20.21 34.76
N LEU A 7 9.23 21.46 34.40
CA LEU A 7 8.38 21.77 33.26
C LEU A 7 9.04 21.37 31.94
N ILE A 8 10.35 21.59 31.80
CA ILE A 8 11.11 21.19 30.61
C ILE A 8 11.07 19.66 30.43
N VAL A 9 11.30 18.89 31.50
CA VAL A 9 11.27 17.42 31.42
C VAL A 9 9.88 16.91 31.04
N ILE A 10 8.83 17.43 31.67
CA ILE A 10 7.45 17.03 31.35
C ILE A 10 7.10 17.37 29.91
N SER A 11 7.47 18.56 29.43
CA SER A 11 7.22 18.99 28.05
C SER A 11 7.89 18.06 27.03
N ILE A 12 9.16 17.71 27.26
CA ILE A 12 9.90 16.80 26.37
C ILE A 12 9.27 15.40 26.37
N VAL A 13 8.88 14.88 27.53
CA VAL A 13 8.23 13.56 27.63
C VAL A 13 6.93 13.54 26.83
N VAL A 14 6.07 14.56 26.99
CA VAL A 14 4.82 14.66 26.23
C VAL A 14 5.08 14.74 24.72
N ALA A 15 6.07 15.52 24.30
CA ALA A 15 6.44 15.65 22.89
C ALA A 15 6.91 14.30 22.29
N ILE A 16 7.74 13.54 23.02
CA ILE A 16 8.21 12.23 22.57
C ILE A 16 7.05 11.23 22.46
N VAL A 17 6.13 11.22 23.43
CA VAL A 17 4.94 10.35 23.40
C VAL A 17 4.09 10.66 22.16
N PHE A 18 3.83 11.94 21.88
CA PHE A 18 3.08 12.36 20.69
C PHE A 18 3.80 11.97 19.39
N LEU A 19 5.12 12.14 19.34
CA LEU A 19 5.92 11.79 18.16
C LEU A 19 5.88 10.28 17.87
N VAL A 20 6.03 9.44 18.89
CA VAL A 20 5.96 7.98 18.73
C VAL A 20 4.56 7.53 18.31
N ALA A 21 3.51 8.11 18.90
CA ALA A 21 2.13 7.85 18.50
C ALA A 21 1.88 8.26 17.04
N PHE A 22 2.37 9.43 16.63
CA PHE A 22 2.28 9.92 15.26
C PHE A 22 2.97 8.98 14.27
N ILE A 23 4.21 8.56 14.55
CA ILE A 23 4.95 7.64 13.67
C ILE A 23 4.22 6.29 13.57
N LYS A 24 3.70 5.77 14.69
CA LYS A 24 2.89 4.53 14.68
C LYS A 24 1.63 4.67 13.85
N ALA A 25 0.93 5.80 13.92
CA ALA A 25 -0.26 6.04 13.13
C ALA A 25 0.04 6.12 11.63
N VAL A 26 1.10 6.84 11.24
CA VAL A 26 1.51 6.96 9.83
C VAL A 26 2.00 5.61 9.26
N LYS A 27 2.69 4.80 10.07
CA LYS A 27 3.20 3.49 9.65
C LYS A 27 2.14 2.38 9.66
N GLY A 28 0.93 2.66 10.16
CA GLY A 28 -0.17 1.70 10.35
C GLY A 28 -0.83 1.15 9.08
N GLY A 29 -0.20 1.25 7.92
CA GLY A 29 -0.58 0.45 6.75
C GLY A 29 -1.49 1.14 5.72
N GLN A 30 -1.63 2.47 5.74
CA GLN A 30 -2.37 3.18 4.69
C GLN A 30 -1.63 3.23 3.33
N TYR A 31 -0.41 2.68 3.27
CA TYR A 31 0.41 2.59 2.05
C TYR A 31 0.30 1.24 1.34
N ASP A 32 -0.48 0.28 1.86
CA ASP A 32 -0.67 -1.02 1.18
C ASP A 32 -1.63 -0.93 -0.03
N ASP A 33 -2.27 0.22 -0.24
CA ASP A 33 -3.17 0.50 -1.38
C ASP A 33 -2.47 1.30 -2.51
N ASP A 34 -1.13 1.33 -2.53
CA ASP A 34 -0.34 1.96 -3.60
C ASP A 34 -0.44 1.21 -4.95
N TYR A 35 -1.06 0.02 -4.99
CA TYR A 35 -1.44 -0.67 -6.22
C TYR A 35 -2.86 -0.31 -6.64
N THR A 36 -2.95 0.82 -7.33
CA THR A 36 -4.18 1.36 -7.88
C THR A 36 -4.93 0.33 -8.76
N PRO A 37 -6.24 0.09 -8.55
CA PRO A 37 -7.04 -0.86 -9.34
C PRO A 37 -7.09 -0.51 -10.83
N SER A 38 -6.86 0.76 -11.18
CA SER A 38 -6.77 1.25 -12.56
C SER A 38 -5.60 0.65 -13.33
N VAL A 39 -4.50 0.30 -12.67
CA VAL A 39 -3.32 -0.33 -13.29
C VAL A 39 -3.61 -1.79 -13.61
N ARG A 40 -4.24 -2.51 -12.66
CA ARG A 40 -4.65 -3.90 -12.87
C ARG A 40 -5.65 -4.01 -14.03
N MET A 41 -6.62 -3.10 -14.11
CA MET A 41 -7.63 -3.12 -15.16
C MET A 41 -7.04 -2.88 -16.57
N LEU A 42 -6.02 -2.01 -16.70
CA LEU A 42 -5.38 -1.72 -17.98
C LEU A 42 -4.49 -2.86 -18.50
N PHE A 43 -3.90 -3.66 -17.61
CA PHE A 43 -3.00 -4.77 -17.97
C PHE A 43 -3.69 -6.13 -17.98
N ASP A 44 -4.82 -6.29 -17.29
CA ASP A 44 -5.64 -7.51 -17.35
C ASP A 44 -6.33 -7.66 -18.73
N ASP A 45 -6.68 -6.55 -19.39
CA ASP A 45 -7.31 -6.55 -20.72
C ASP A 45 -6.37 -7.09 -21.82
N GLU A 46 -5.06 -6.87 -21.72
CA GLU A 46 -4.07 -7.40 -22.68
C GLU A 46 -3.82 -8.91 -22.52
N LEU A 47 -3.81 -9.41 -21.28
CA LEU A 47 -3.55 -10.82 -20.99
C LEU A 47 -4.74 -11.72 -21.35
N VAL A 48 -5.97 -11.23 -21.20
CA VAL A 48 -7.20 -11.96 -21.58
C VAL A 48 -7.28 -12.16 -23.10
N LYS A 49 -6.90 -11.14 -23.90
CA LYS A 49 -6.90 -11.21 -25.37
C LYS A 49 -5.90 -12.25 -25.91
N ASN A 50 -4.73 -12.38 -25.27
CA ASN A 50 -3.72 -13.38 -25.65
C ASN A 50 -4.17 -14.83 -25.32
N LYS A 51 -4.83 -15.02 -24.18
CA LYS A 51 -5.32 -16.36 -23.76
C LYS A 51 -6.44 -16.86 -24.67
N SER A 52 -7.38 -15.98 -25.04
CA SER A 52 -8.49 -16.30 -25.95
C SER A 52 -7.99 -16.76 -27.34
N ASN A 53 -7.01 -16.06 -27.92
CA ASN A 53 -6.44 -16.42 -29.22
C ASN A 53 -5.68 -17.76 -29.22
N LYS A 54 -5.04 -18.13 -28.10
CA LYS A 54 -4.32 -19.40 -27.95
C LYS A 54 -5.27 -20.60 -27.82
N LEU A 55 -6.41 -20.41 -27.15
CA LEU A 55 -7.45 -21.42 -27.00
C LEU A 55 -8.14 -21.73 -28.34
N ILE A 56 -8.47 -20.68 -29.11
CA ILE A 56 -9.12 -20.82 -30.44
C ILE A 56 -8.22 -21.55 -31.45
N GLN A 57 -6.90 -21.37 -31.38
CA GLN A 57 -5.95 -22.07 -32.27
C GLN A 57 -5.75 -23.53 -31.88
N THR A 58 -5.83 -23.86 -30.59
CA THR A 58 -5.65 -25.24 -30.10
C THR A 58 -6.87 -26.12 -30.40
N GLU A 59 -8.08 -25.54 -30.40
CA GLU A 59 -9.31 -26.27 -30.77
C GLU A 59 -9.41 -26.53 -32.27
N LYS A 60 -9.00 -25.58 -33.12
CA LYS A 60 -9.04 -25.72 -34.58
C LYS A 60 -8.05 -26.76 -35.13
N GLN A 61 -6.97 -27.05 -34.39
CA GLN A 61 -5.97 -28.06 -34.77
C GLN A 61 -6.35 -29.49 -34.33
N LYS A 62 -7.28 -29.64 -33.38
CA LYS A 62 -7.75 -30.94 -32.88
C LYS A 62 -8.95 -31.49 -33.66
N SER A 63 -9.57 -30.67 -34.52
CA SER A 63 -10.74 -31.01 -35.34
C SER A 63 -10.40 -31.28 -36.82
N ILE A 64 -9.12 -31.52 -37.15
CA ILE A 64 -8.66 -31.97 -38.48
C ILE A 64 -8.05 -33.36 -38.31
#